data_AF-A0A2D7M1K2-F1
#
_entry.id   AF-A0A2D7M1K2-F1
#
_cell.length_a   1.000
_cell.length_b   1.000
_cell.length_c   1.000
_cell.angle_alpha   90.00
_cell.angle_beta   90.00
_cell.angle_gamma   90.00
#
_symmetry.space_group_name_H-M   'P 1'
#
loop_
_entity.id
_entity.type
_entity.pdbx_description
1 polymer ?
#
loop_
_entity_poly.entity_id
_entity_poly.type
_entity_poly.pdbx_seq_one_letter_code
_entity_poly.pdbx_strand_id
1 'polypeptide(L)'
;MTKFFTRKNPLSGQKTLWSFCLLLILFLNVPVISAQELFTEVAGTDQRELILRSSSAVSADEDEKGEPSAKDLRKLVQQAAMSGDASALAEVLRTLGRMPGRNATAAILSTASSLSKSQADDIYWFLLQGVAGFKGADAFTEMGEFVVRYKSKPVARDLLNALRKSRSKYVNRVIRRVFEFCPMDMQMMAVDIAAEVPVRRTIDVLMPILAREDAKEKGGKRPSTELKRSLISALEALTMQQLGDSLINWKGWWERERSQGLKVIREDAESHESTTGLARPLDPVRARQFLGLEDLPPGKVLVIKGPRAKNGFDTNYDHIEHVLERISIPHTVIEKGEVEKSSFSFKGVAAVFINCSHIHKFCQNPDHKPGEYTGNRMHRCVGEGAHDEVQFKMNKDAVDKIVRYVETGGYLFTEDWCLIEVLEIGFSRYLRSGSALDGGDFGITPEKGMTSHPLLRGVFVPPVDMSALRRKKYDLDDEDDDDDAKYDPAQEDDPGDVDLDRGKTGVGNSDLDAPEEIEDPDIRLVEHRWKIDKESPSMDIQSKKVQVLIDSEELRKECGEGAVAVTFPVKKGRVIHVLSHFGKQSSSDNEATIENLLINFLLQVRIQADK
;
A
#
# COMPACT_ATOMS: atom_id res chain seq x y z
N MET A 1 -30.03 -57.75 -27.69
CA MET A 1 -28.71 -58.31 -28.03
C MET A 1 -27.82 -58.27 -26.78
N THR A 2 -27.81 -59.42 -26.10
CA THR A 2 -26.81 -60.05 -25.20
C THR A 2 -25.49 -59.29 -24.89
N LYS A 3 -25.24 -58.96 -23.59
CA LYS A 3 -24.28 -59.57 -22.61
C LYS A 3 -22.78 -59.16 -22.78
N PHE A 4 -22.14 -58.45 -21.83
CA PHE A 4 -21.55 -58.84 -20.51
C PHE A 4 -20.07 -59.34 -20.57
N PHE A 5 -19.23 -58.79 -19.68
CA PHE A 5 -17.91 -59.29 -19.17
C PHE A 5 -16.74 -59.34 -20.20
N THR A 6 -15.45 -59.18 -19.90
CA THR A 6 -14.63 -59.35 -18.68
C THR A 6 -13.22 -58.75 -18.94
N ARG A 7 -12.49 -58.41 -17.86
CA ARG A 7 -11.03 -58.19 -17.78
C ARG A 7 -10.21 -59.28 -18.48
N LYS A 8 -9.04 -58.90 -19.04
CA LYS A 8 -7.71 -59.51 -18.80
C LYS A 8 -6.61 -58.85 -19.66
N ASN A 9 -5.58 -58.32 -18.99
CA ASN A 9 -4.21 -58.30 -19.54
C ASN A 9 -3.67 -59.74 -19.53
N PRO A 10 -2.75 -60.15 -20.44
CA PRO A 10 -1.32 -59.91 -20.19
C PRO A 10 -0.39 -59.75 -21.44
N LEU A 11 0.70 -59.02 -21.20
CA LEU A 11 2.10 -59.22 -21.63
C LEU A 11 2.42 -59.86 -23.00
N SER A 12 3.22 -59.16 -23.82
CA SER A 12 4.58 -59.61 -24.22
C SER A 12 5.21 -58.75 -25.32
N GLY A 13 6.56 -58.62 -25.28
CA GLY A 13 7.41 -58.35 -26.44
C GLY A 13 8.11 -56.98 -26.44
N GLN A 14 9.29 -56.85 -25.83
CA GLN A 14 10.61 -56.74 -26.51
C GLN A 14 10.87 -55.36 -27.15
N LYS A 15 12.00 -54.65 -27.02
CA LYS A 15 13.39 -54.95 -26.59
C LYS A 15 14.16 -53.61 -26.50
N THR A 16 15.18 -53.56 -25.63
CA THR A 16 16.49 -52.84 -25.65
C THR A 16 16.77 -52.05 -24.34
N LEU A 17 17.49 -52.57 -23.31
CA LEU A 17 18.96 -52.82 -23.14
C LEU A 17 19.78 -51.51 -23.24
N TRP A 18 20.50 -50.97 -22.24
CA TRP A 18 21.60 -51.43 -21.36
C TRP A 18 21.77 -50.42 -20.19
N SER A 19 22.37 -50.61 -19.01
CA SER A 19 22.91 -51.75 -18.25
C SER A 19 23.18 -51.20 -16.83
N PHE A 20 22.78 -51.94 -15.78
CA PHE A 20 23.13 -51.70 -14.39
C PHE A 20 24.03 -52.88 -13.96
N CYS A 21 25.20 -52.60 -13.40
CA CYS A 21 25.93 -53.60 -12.62
C CYS A 21 25.65 -53.37 -11.14
N LEU A 22 25.10 -54.41 -10.52
CA LEU A 22 24.82 -54.56 -9.10
C LEU A 22 25.94 -55.44 -8.53
N LEU A 23 26.51 -55.10 -7.37
CA LEU A 23 26.85 -56.13 -6.39
C LEU A 23 26.93 -55.59 -4.95
N LEU A 24 26.01 -56.17 -4.17
CA LEU A 24 26.03 -56.56 -2.75
C LEU A 24 26.70 -55.71 -1.64
N ILE A 25 25.85 -55.54 -0.63
CA ILE A 25 25.99 -55.05 0.74
C ILE A 25 26.92 -55.92 1.60
N LEU A 26 27.74 -55.30 2.46
CA LEU A 26 28.03 -55.80 3.82
C LEU A 26 28.41 -54.64 4.76
N PHE A 27 27.80 -54.71 5.95
CA PHE A 27 27.74 -53.74 7.05
C PHE A 27 29.08 -53.23 7.59
N LEU A 28 29.20 -51.91 7.78
CA LEU A 28 29.89 -51.32 8.94
C LEU A 28 29.13 -50.08 9.42
N ASN A 29 28.82 -50.08 10.72
CA ASN A 29 28.19 -49.01 11.49
C ASN A 29 28.92 -47.66 11.33
N VAL A 30 28.22 -46.63 10.88
CA VAL A 30 28.60 -45.22 11.07
C VAL A 30 27.32 -44.44 11.40
N PRO A 31 27.29 -43.63 12.47
CA PRO A 31 26.07 -42.94 12.89
C PRO A 31 25.65 -41.90 11.84
N VAL A 32 24.34 -41.81 11.60
CA VAL A 32 23.71 -40.71 10.87
C VAL A 32 23.89 -39.46 11.72
N ILE A 33 24.90 -38.65 11.40
CA ILE A 33 25.03 -37.30 11.91
C ILE A 33 24.14 -36.40 11.04
N SER A 34 23.19 -35.75 11.70
CA SER A 34 22.30 -34.73 11.14
C SER A 34 23.09 -33.64 10.43
N ALA A 35 22.60 -33.15 9.29
CA ALA A 35 23.17 -32.04 8.51
C ALA A 35 23.17 -30.68 9.26
N GLN A 36 22.95 -30.69 10.57
CA GLN A 36 22.80 -29.52 11.44
C GLN A 36 24.03 -29.25 12.33
N GLU A 37 25.05 -30.12 12.32
CA GLU A 37 26.26 -29.96 13.15
C GLU A 37 27.56 -29.76 12.36
N LEU A 38 27.52 -29.61 11.03
CA LEU A 38 28.71 -29.29 10.22
C LEU A 38 28.87 -27.80 9.87
N PHE A 39 28.09 -26.91 10.50
CA PHE A 39 28.09 -25.46 10.25
C PHE A 39 28.48 -24.60 11.46
N THR A 40 28.97 -25.21 12.54
CA THR A 40 29.47 -24.48 13.71
C THR A 40 30.94 -24.81 13.90
N GLU A 41 31.79 -24.02 13.24
CA GLU A 41 33.19 -23.66 13.57
C GLU A 41 33.99 -23.45 12.29
N VAL A 42 33.84 -22.26 11.69
CA VAL A 42 34.84 -21.43 10.96
C VAL A 42 34.01 -20.38 10.19
N ALA A 43 33.79 -19.19 10.76
CA ALA A 43 33.49 -17.92 10.06
C ALA A 43 33.02 -16.84 11.06
N GLY A 44 33.91 -16.39 11.94
CA GLY A 44 33.70 -15.20 12.77
C GLY A 44 34.31 -13.93 12.17
N THR A 45 35.07 -14.03 11.08
CA THR A 45 35.54 -12.90 10.26
C THR A 45 34.45 -12.51 9.27
N ASP A 46 33.45 -11.86 9.88
CA ASP A 46 32.51 -10.85 9.43
C ASP A 46 32.14 -10.78 7.93
N GLN A 47 31.12 -11.56 7.56
CA GLN A 47 30.47 -11.52 6.24
C GLN A 47 30.00 -10.09 5.87
N ARG A 48 29.66 -9.27 6.89
CA ARG A 48 29.37 -7.84 6.74
C ARG A 48 30.60 -7.07 6.29
N GLU A 49 31.76 -7.29 6.90
CA GLU A 49 33.01 -6.63 6.53
C GLU A 49 33.44 -7.00 5.10
N LEU A 50 33.18 -8.24 4.66
CA LEU A 50 33.42 -8.66 3.28
C LEU A 50 32.51 -7.93 2.27
N ILE A 51 31.22 -7.76 2.60
CA ILE A 51 30.25 -7.01 1.77
C ILE A 51 30.63 -5.52 1.72
N LEU A 52 30.98 -4.92 2.85
CA LEU A 52 31.41 -3.52 2.94
C LEU A 52 32.71 -3.27 2.18
N ARG A 53 33.69 -4.19 2.26
CA ARG A 53 34.93 -4.12 1.47
C ARG A 53 34.64 -4.23 -0.03
N SER A 54 33.74 -5.14 -0.42
CA SER A 54 33.32 -5.30 -1.82
C SER A 54 32.58 -4.05 -2.35
N SER A 55 31.73 -3.43 -1.52
CA SER A 55 31.07 -2.16 -1.83
C SER A 55 32.07 -1.01 -1.99
N SER A 56 33.04 -0.93 -1.06
CA SER A 56 34.10 0.09 -1.09
C SER A 56 35.04 -0.07 -2.30
N ALA A 57 35.33 -1.31 -2.71
CA ALA A 57 36.14 -1.58 -3.90
C ALA A 57 35.42 -1.12 -5.18
N VAL A 58 34.10 -1.30 -5.25
CA VAL A 58 33.27 -0.82 -6.37
C VAL A 58 33.25 0.71 -6.46
N SER A 59 33.38 1.43 -5.33
CA SER A 59 33.48 2.90 -5.33
C SER A 59 34.89 3.45 -5.55
N ALA A 60 35.94 2.65 -5.28
CA ALA A 60 37.34 3.12 -5.32
C ALA A 60 38.05 2.86 -6.67
N ASP A 61 37.48 2.02 -7.54
CA ASP A 61 38.06 1.63 -8.83
C ASP A 61 37.84 2.70 -9.95
N GLU A 62 37.49 3.96 -9.62
CA GLU A 62 37.23 5.04 -10.60
C GLU A 62 38.44 5.35 -11.53
N ASP A 63 39.67 5.02 -11.11
CA ASP A 63 40.88 5.46 -11.81
C ASP A 63 41.59 4.42 -12.71
N GLU A 64 41.24 3.12 -12.67
CA GLU A 64 41.99 2.12 -13.49
C GLU A 64 41.14 1.04 -14.22
N LYS A 65 39.84 0.89 -13.94
CA LYS A 65 38.95 -0.02 -14.69
C LYS A 65 37.58 0.63 -14.90
N GLY A 66 37.09 0.63 -16.14
CA GLY A 66 35.84 1.28 -16.52
C GLY A 66 34.63 0.86 -15.66
N GLU A 67 33.58 1.69 -15.70
CA GLU A 67 32.38 1.58 -14.84
C GLU A 67 31.96 0.13 -14.53
N PRO A 68 31.68 -0.19 -13.25
CA PRO A 68 31.25 -1.53 -12.84
C PRO A 68 30.04 -2.01 -13.64
N SER A 69 30.13 -3.23 -14.17
CA SER A 69 29.05 -3.79 -14.97
C SER A 69 27.79 -3.99 -14.12
N ALA A 70 26.60 -3.77 -14.71
CA ALA A 70 25.33 -4.03 -14.03
C ALA A 70 25.20 -5.47 -13.49
N LYS A 71 25.92 -6.43 -14.09
CA LYS A 71 25.96 -7.83 -13.65
C LYS A 71 26.72 -7.99 -12.35
N ASP A 72 27.83 -7.28 -12.16
CA ASP A 72 28.65 -7.37 -10.95
C ASP A 72 27.99 -6.61 -9.79
N LEU A 73 27.43 -5.43 -10.08
CA LEU A 73 26.59 -4.69 -9.12
C LEU A 73 25.40 -5.53 -8.67
N ARG A 74 24.75 -6.26 -9.59
CA ARG A 74 23.63 -7.15 -9.24
C ARG A 74 24.06 -8.26 -8.28
N LYS A 75 25.25 -8.86 -8.46
CA LYS A 75 25.75 -9.87 -7.53
C LYS A 75 25.98 -9.29 -6.15
N LEU A 76 26.55 -8.08 -6.06
CA LEU A 76 26.76 -7.37 -4.80
C LEU A 76 25.42 -7.13 -4.07
N VAL A 77 24.41 -6.61 -4.78
CA VAL A 77 23.07 -6.41 -4.22
C VAL A 77 22.45 -7.72 -3.76
N GLN A 78 22.57 -8.79 -4.56
CA GLN A 78 22.05 -10.11 -4.18
C GLN A 78 22.75 -10.70 -2.96
N GLN A 79 24.08 -10.57 -2.86
CA GLN A 79 24.83 -11.02 -1.70
C GLN A 79 24.42 -10.28 -0.44
N ALA A 80 24.28 -8.95 -0.52
CA ALA A 80 23.82 -8.13 0.60
C ALA A 80 22.38 -8.49 0.99
N ALA A 81 21.48 -8.61 0.01
CA ALA A 81 20.09 -9.02 0.23
C ALA A 81 19.98 -10.39 0.90
N MET A 82 20.74 -11.38 0.44
CA MET A 82 20.70 -12.74 0.96
C MET A 82 21.43 -12.92 2.29
N SER A 83 22.19 -11.91 2.75
CA SER A 83 22.89 -11.97 4.03
C SER A 83 21.94 -11.87 5.23
N GLY A 84 20.73 -11.31 5.04
CA GLY A 84 19.81 -10.98 6.13
C GLY A 84 20.22 -9.76 6.96
N ASP A 85 21.36 -9.11 6.65
CA ASP A 85 21.80 -7.88 7.32
C ASP A 85 21.26 -6.64 6.60
N ALA A 86 20.19 -6.07 7.18
CA ALA A 86 19.57 -4.84 6.68
C ALA A 86 20.54 -3.65 6.65
N SER A 87 21.49 -3.57 7.59
CA SER A 87 22.48 -2.48 7.63
C SER A 87 23.49 -2.60 6.49
N ALA A 88 23.95 -3.83 6.20
CA ALA A 88 24.82 -4.08 5.07
C ALA A 88 24.13 -3.78 3.73
N LEU A 89 22.86 -4.18 3.58
CA LEU A 89 22.08 -3.87 2.39
C LEU A 89 21.85 -2.36 2.24
N ALA A 90 21.54 -1.65 3.34
CA ALA A 90 21.40 -0.19 3.33
C ALA A 90 22.67 0.49 2.81
N GLU A 91 23.83 0.06 3.27
CA GLU A 91 25.12 0.66 2.88
C GLU A 91 25.47 0.40 1.41
N VAL A 92 25.18 -0.80 0.92
CA VAL A 92 25.28 -1.09 -0.52
C VAL A 92 24.37 -0.16 -1.32
N LEU A 93 23.11 0.02 -0.91
CA LEU A 93 22.17 0.91 -1.61
C LEU A 93 22.64 2.38 -1.59
N ARG A 94 23.20 2.87 -0.47
CA ARG A 94 23.79 4.21 -0.38
C ARG A 94 24.97 4.37 -1.33
N THR A 95 25.86 3.38 -1.38
CA THR A 95 27.03 3.39 -2.26
C THR A 95 26.58 3.44 -3.73
N LEU A 96 25.65 2.57 -4.10
CA LEU A 96 25.09 2.51 -5.46
C LEU A 96 24.31 3.78 -5.85
N GLY A 97 23.65 4.44 -4.90
CA GLY A 97 22.92 5.68 -5.15
C GLY A 97 23.79 6.90 -5.46
N ARG A 98 25.09 6.82 -5.17
CA ARG A 98 26.08 7.85 -5.51
C ARG A 98 26.74 7.63 -6.87
N MET A 99 26.61 6.42 -7.44
CA MET A 99 27.23 6.09 -8.72
C MET A 99 26.51 6.81 -9.88
N PRO A 100 27.26 7.34 -10.87
CA PRO A 100 26.67 7.87 -12.08
C PRO A 100 26.07 6.76 -12.97
N GLY A 101 25.24 7.17 -13.92
CA GLY A 101 24.70 6.29 -14.94
C GLY A 101 23.53 5.38 -14.50
N ARG A 102 23.26 4.36 -15.31
CA ARG A 102 22.05 3.52 -15.23
C ARG A 102 22.27 2.17 -14.56
N ASN A 103 23.52 1.71 -14.47
CA ASN A 103 23.86 0.33 -14.09
C ASN A 103 23.46 -0.02 -12.66
N ALA A 104 23.69 0.89 -11.71
CA ALA A 104 23.32 0.72 -10.30
C ALA A 104 21.80 0.52 -10.14
N THR A 105 21.02 1.42 -10.74
CA THR A 105 19.56 1.35 -10.77
C THR A 105 19.06 0.05 -11.41
N ALA A 106 19.62 -0.31 -12.57
CA ALA A 106 19.25 -1.54 -13.27
C ALA A 106 19.54 -2.80 -12.44
N ALA A 107 20.67 -2.83 -11.71
CA ALA A 107 21.05 -3.94 -10.85
C ALA A 107 20.08 -4.14 -9.68
N ILE A 108 19.68 -3.04 -9.02
CA ILE A 108 18.73 -3.08 -7.90
C ILE A 108 17.34 -3.51 -8.40
N LEU A 109 16.83 -2.87 -9.44
CA LEU A 109 15.51 -3.18 -10.00
C LEU A 109 15.42 -4.60 -10.55
N SER A 110 16.50 -5.10 -11.16
CA SER A 110 16.57 -6.50 -11.62
C SER A 110 16.54 -7.48 -10.44
N THR A 111 17.18 -7.13 -9.32
CA THR A 111 17.16 -7.94 -8.10
C THR A 111 15.77 -7.94 -7.48
N ALA A 112 15.15 -6.78 -7.27
CA ALA A 112 13.78 -6.66 -6.78
C ALA A 112 12.78 -7.42 -7.66
N SER A 113 12.90 -7.31 -8.99
CA SER A 113 12.05 -8.07 -9.93
C SER A 113 12.21 -9.58 -9.79
N SER A 114 13.37 -10.07 -9.35
CA SER A 114 13.57 -11.52 -9.12
C SER A 114 12.99 -12.00 -7.79
N LEU A 115 12.94 -11.12 -6.78
CA LEU A 115 12.35 -11.38 -5.46
C LEU A 115 10.83 -11.19 -5.42
N SER A 116 10.24 -10.59 -6.45
CA SER A 116 8.78 -10.39 -6.52
C SER A 116 7.96 -11.69 -6.49
N LYS A 117 8.62 -12.86 -6.59
CA LYS A 117 8.01 -14.20 -6.54
C LYS A 117 8.40 -15.01 -5.31
N SER A 118 9.35 -14.55 -4.49
CA SER A 118 9.77 -15.25 -3.27
C SER A 118 9.06 -14.69 -2.04
N GLN A 119 9.24 -15.39 -0.91
CA GLN A 119 8.75 -14.99 0.42
C GLN A 119 9.62 -13.91 1.09
N ALA A 120 10.67 -13.39 0.43
CA ALA A 120 11.53 -12.36 1.00
C ALA A 120 10.92 -10.96 0.81
N ASP A 121 9.79 -10.70 1.47
CA ASP A 121 8.96 -9.51 1.23
C ASP A 121 9.64 -8.23 1.74
N ASP A 122 10.29 -8.28 2.90
CA ASP A 122 10.97 -7.11 3.47
C ASP A 122 12.12 -6.61 2.58
N ILE A 123 12.96 -7.53 2.11
CA ILE A 123 14.08 -7.22 1.20
C ILE A 123 13.54 -6.64 -0.11
N TYR A 124 12.46 -7.21 -0.65
CA TYR A 124 11.83 -6.72 -1.87
C TYR A 124 11.41 -5.24 -1.73
N TRP A 125 10.71 -4.89 -0.65
CA TRP A 125 10.28 -3.51 -0.40
C TRP A 125 11.46 -2.59 -0.12
N PHE A 126 12.47 -3.08 0.61
CA PHE A 126 13.68 -2.32 0.94
C PHE A 126 14.46 -1.90 -0.31
N LEU A 127 14.61 -2.79 -1.29
CA LEU A 127 15.26 -2.48 -2.56
C LEU A 127 14.51 -1.40 -3.36
N LEU A 128 13.17 -1.47 -3.40
CA LEU A 128 12.35 -0.49 -4.12
C LEU A 128 12.38 0.89 -3.46
N GLN A 129 12.38 0.94 -2.13
CA GLN A 129 12.49 2.19 -1.39
C GLN A 129 13.88 2.82 -1.55
N GLY A 130 14.94 2.01 -1.46
CA GLY A 130 16.31 2.49 -1.61
C GLY A 130 16.57 3.08 -3.00
N VAL A 131 16.13 2.40 -4.07
CA VAL A 131 16.33 2.89 -5.44
C VAL A 131 15.51 4.16 -5.72
N ALA A 132 14.32 4.30 -5.13
CA ALA A 132 13.49 5.50 -5.26
C ALA A 132 14.12 6.76 -4.62
N GLY A 133 15.11 6.58 -3.73
CA GLY A 133 15.90 7.65 -3.12
C GLY A 133 17.06 8.17 -3.98
N PHE A 134 17.31 7.58 -5.15
CA PHE A 134 18.42 8.00 -6.01
C PHE A 134 18.17 9.41 -6.55
N LYS A 135 19.25 10.19 -6.74
CA LYS A 135 19.17 11.60 -7.15
C LYS A 135 19.58 11.84 -8.61
N GLY A 136 20.30 10.90 -9.23
CA GLY A 136 20.84 11.04 -10.59
C GLY A 136 19.77 10.92 -11.69
N ALA A 137 19.87 11.75 -12.72
CA ALA A 137 18.87 11.83 -13.79
C ALA A 137 18.74 10.50 -14.58
N ASP A 138 19.87 9.85 -14.85
CA ASP A 138 19.94 8.53 -15.50
C ASP A 138 19.23 7.43 -14.72
N ALA A 139 19.23 7.52 -13.39
CA ALA A 139 18.50 6.59 -12.54
C ALA A 139 16.99 6.70 -12.80
N PHE A 140 16.44 7.92 -12.90
CA PHE A 140 15.02 8.11 -13.21
C PHE A 140 14.67 7.70 -14.65
N THR A 141 15.59 7.87 -15.60
CA THR A 141 15.43 7.33 -16.96
C THR A 141 15.29 5.80 -16.92
N GLU A 142 16.20 5.11 -16.22
CA GLU A 142 16.14 3.65 -16.05
C GLU A 142 14.87 3.22 -15.32
N MET A 143 14.47 3.90 -14.24
CA MET A 143 13.22 3.62 -13.53
C MET A 143 12.01 3.74 -14.45
N GLY A 144 11.93 4.81 -15.25
CA GLY A 144 10.83 5.03 -16.18
C GLY A 144 10.75 3.96 -17.25
N GLU A 145 11.88 3.61 -17.86
CA GLU A 145 11.94 2.50 -18.83
C GLU A 145 11.62 1.15 -18.20
N PHE A 146 12.09 0.91 -16.98
CA PHE A 146 11.78 -0.30 -16.23
C PHE A 146 10.28 -0.42 -15.95
N VAL A 147 9.64 0.66 -15.48
CA VAL A 147 8.19 0.70 -15.24
C VAL A 147 7.42 0.35 -16.51
N VAL A 148 7.79 0.91 -17.67
CA VAL A 148 7.14 0.61 -18.95
C VAL A 148 7.39 -0.84 -19.38
N ARG A 149 8.64 -1.32 -19.25
CA ARG A 149 9.04 -2.69 -19.61
C ARG A 149 8.31 -3.73 -18.76
N TYR A 150 8.10 -3.45 -17.48
CA TYR A 150 7.51 -4.36 -16.50
C TYR A 150 6.09 -3.97 -16.07
N LYS A 151 5.37 -3.12 -16.82
CA LYS A 151 4.02 -2.61 -16.47
C LYS A 151 2.95 -3.67 -16.17
N SER A 152 3.14 -4.90 -16.66
CA SER A 152 2.26 -6.05 -16.38
C SER A 152 2.67 -6.85 -15.14
N LYS A 153 3.75 -6.47 -14.45
CA LYS A 153 4.29 -7.13 -13.27
C LYS A 153 4.05 -6.29 -12.02
N PRO A 154 3.94 -6.93 -10.83
CA PRO A 154 3.82 -6.25 -9.54
C PRO A 154 4.86 -5.15 -9.30
N VAL A 155 6.13 -5.46 -9.57
CA VAL A 155 7.29 -4.59 -9.31
C VAL A 155 7.18 -3.19 -9.94
N ALA A 156 6.48 -3.03 -11.06
CA ALA A 156 6.30 -1.72 -11.68
C ALA A 156 5.34 -0.82 -10.89
N ARG A 157 4.25 -1.36 -10.34
CA ARG A 157 3.31 -0.62 -9.48
C ARG A 157 3.96 -0.29 -8.15
N ASP A 158 4.67 -1.26 -7.60
CA ASP A 158 5.33 -1.12 -6.31
C ASP A 158 6.49 -0.10 -6.36
N LEU A 159 7.22 -0.05 -7.48
CA LEU A 159 8.21 1.01 -7.72
C LEU A 159 7.55 2.40 -7.82
N LEU A 160 6.42 2.53 -8.52
CA LEU A 160 5.69 3.80 -8.56
C LEU A 160 5.21 4.21 -7.16
N ASN A 161 4.79 3.26 -6.33
CA ASN A 161 4.44 3.54 -4.95
C ASN A 161 5.63 4.06 -4.14
N ALA A 162 6.82 3.46 -4.31
CA ALA A 162 8.04 3.92 -3.67
C ALA A 162 8.44 5.33 -4.12
N LEU A 163 8.22 5.67 -5.41
CA LEU A 163 8.54 6.98 -5.98
C LEU A 163 7.65 8.13 -5.49
N ARG A 164 6.53 7.87 -4.80
CA ARG A 164 5.63 8.93 -4.28
C ARG A 164 6.31 9.92 -3.34
N LYS A 165 7.41 9.53 -2.70
CA LYS A 165 8.21 10.41 -1.84
C LYS A 165 9.35 11.12 -2.54
N SER A 166 9.65 10.75 -3.79
CA SER A 166 10.73 11.37 -4.51
C SER A 166 10.38 12.82 -4.82
N ARG A 167 11.16 13.75 -4.25
CA ARG A 167 11.05 15.19 -4.54
C ARG A 167 11.97 15.61 -5.69
N SER A 168 12.69 14.66 -6.29
CA SER A 168 13.59 14.93 -7.41
C SER A 168 12.80 15.41 -8.63
N LYS A 169 13.21 16.52 -9.23
CA LYS A 169 12.63 17.02 -10.49
C LYS A 169 12.69 15.98 -11.62
N TYR A 170 13.67 15.07 -11.58
CA TYR A 170 13.84 14.00 -12.56
C TYR A 170 12.74 12.93 -12.51
N VAL A 171 11.92 12.87 -11.47
CA VAL A 171 10.76 11.96 -11.43
C VAL A 171 9.77 12.24 -12.55
N ASN A 172 9.77 13.45 -13.12
CA ASN A 172 9.02 13.80 -14.32
C ASN A 172 9.38 12.91 -15.54
N ARG A 173 10.61 12.37 -15.61
CA ARG A 173 11.01 11.38 -16.65
C ARG A 173 10.24 10.07 -16.52
N VAL A 174 9.93 9.66 -15.29
CA VAL A 174 9.09 8.48 -14.99
C VAL A 174 7.64 8.78 -15.30
N ILE A 175 7.11 9.89 -14.77
CA ILE A 175 5.71 10.32 -14.92
C ILE A 175 5.31 10.40 -16.40
N ARG A 176 6.14 11.06 -17.24
CA ARG A 176 5.89 11.19 -18.68
C ARG A 176 5.74 9.83 -19.38
N ARG A 177 6.67 8.90 -19.11
CA ARG A 177 6.63 7.54 -19.67
C ARG A 177 5.40 6.75 -19.21
N VAL A 178 4.98 6.93 -17.96
CA VAL A 178 3.77 6.28 -17.43
C VAL A 178 2.51 6.80 -18.12
N PHE A 179 2.37 8.11 -18.30
CA PHE A 179 1.21 8.68 -19.00
C PHE A 179 1.10 8.26 -20.47
N GLU A 180 2.23 7.99 -21.10
CA GLU A 180 2.30 7.58 -22.50
C GLU A 180 2.04 6.08 -22.68
N PHE A 181 2.65 5.22 -21.87
CA PHE A 181 2.73 3.79 -22.16
C PHE A 181 2.05 2.86 -21.15
N CYS A 182 1.63 3.35 -19.99
CA CYS A 182 1.10 2.51 -18.91
C CYS A 182 -0.44 2.57 -18.80
N PRO A 183 -1.05 1.53 -18.19
CA PRO A 183 -2.49 1.49 -17.96
C PRO A 183 -2.97 2.56 -16.98
N MET A 184 -4.28 2.80 -16.99
CA MET A 184 -4.96 3.85 -16.21
C MET A 184 -4.60 3.84 -14.72
N ASP A 185 -4.55 2.67 -14.08
CA ASP A 185 -4.23 2.56 -12.65
C ASP A 185 -2.83 3.12 -12.34
N MET A 186 -1.85 2.87 -13.21
CA MET A 186 -0.51 3.43 -13.06
C MET A 186 -0.46 4.93 -13.42
N GLN A 187 -1.29 5.39 -14.37
CA GLN A 187 -1.41 6.82 -14.65
C GLN A 187 -1.98 7.59 -13.46
N MET A 188 -2.92 6.99 -12.71
CA MET A 188 -3.43 7.57 -11.46
C MET A 188 -2.33 7.69 -10.41
N MET A 189 -1.45 6.69 -10.28
CA MET A 189 -0.27 6.79 -9.41
C MET A 189 0.69 7.90 -9.87
N ALA A 190 0.89 8.06 -11.18
CA ALA A 190 1.72 9.14 -11.71
C ALA A 190 1.16 10.54 -11.39
N VAL A 191 -0.17 10.70 -11.33
CA VAL A 191 -0.81 11.94 -10.85
C VAL A 191 -0.48 12.18 -9.38
N ASP A 192 -0.50 11.16 -8.53
CA ASP A 192 -0.14 11.31 -7.11
C ASP A 192 1.31 11.72 -6.94
N ILE A 193 2.22 11.09 -7.70
CA ILE A 193 3.65 11.43 -7.66
C ILE A 193 3.84 12.87 -8.15
N ALA A 194 3.15 13.27 -9.23
CA ALA A 194 3.24 14.62 -9.79
C ALA A 194 2.80 15.69 -8.78
N ALA A 195 1.71 15.46 -8.03
CA ALA A 195 1.17 16.43 -7.08
C ALA A 195 2.15 16.79 -5.94
N GLU A 196 3.17 15.98 -5.73
CA GLU A 196 4.21 16.14 -4.71
C GLU A 196 5.46 16.87 -5.23
N VAL A 197 5.49 17.25 -6.51
CA VAL A 197 6.68 17.84 -7.17
C VAL A 197 6.31 19.20 -7.76
N PRO A 198 6.35 20.29 -6.95
CA PRO A 198 5.91 21.62 -7.36
C PRO A 198 6.96 22.34 -8.20
N VAL A 199 7.26 21.82 -9.40
CA VAL A 199 8.09 22.48 -10.40
C VAL A 199 7.30 22.79 -11.67
N ARG A 200 7.72 23.82 -12.42
CA ARG A 200 7.09 24.24 -13.69
C ARG A 200 6.87 23.06 -14.64
N ARG A 201 7.88 22.20 -14.75
CA ARG A 201 7.88 21.02 -15.62
C ARG A 201 6.77 20.02 -15.30
N THR A 202 6.39 19.88 -14.03
CA THR A 202 5.31 18.98 -13.62
C THR A 202 3.99 19.44 -14.25
N ILE A 203 3.67 20.73 -14.22
CA ILE A 203 2.46 21.27 -14.84
C ILE A 203 2.49 21.06 -16.35
N ASP A 204 3.63 21.32 -16.99
CA ASP A 204 3.82 21.08 -18.42
C ASP A 204 3.61 19.61 -18.83
N VAL A 205 3.93 18.65 -17.95
CA VAL A 205 3.65 17.22 -18.16
C VAL A 205 2.15 16.88 -17.97
N LEU A 206 1.46 17.51 -17.02
CA LEU A 206 0.05 17.23 -16.73
C LEU A 206 -0.91 17.84 -17.78
N MET A 207 -0.61 19.01 -18.31
CA MET A 207 -1.52 19.78 -19.19
C MET A 207 -1.92 19.05 -20.49
N PRO A 208 -1.00 18.38 -21.23
CA PRO A 208 -1.37 17.58 -22.41
C PRO A 208 -2.28 16.41 -22.05
N ILE A 209 -2.11 15.82 -20.87
CA ILE A 209 -2.92 14.69 -20.40
C ILE A 209 -4.32 15.18 -20.02
N LEU A 210 -4.42 16.33 -19.35
CA LEU A 210 -5.71 16.97 -19.08
C LEU A 210 -6.47 17.24 -20.37
N ALA A 211 -5.81 17.80 -21.39
CA ALA A 211 -6.42 18.05 -22.70
C ALA A 211 -6.90 16.75 -23.39
N ARG A 212 -6.11 15.67 -23.27
CA ARG A 212 -6.47 14.34 -23.79
C ARG A 212 -7.71 13.77 -23.09
N GLU A 213 -7.81 13.93 -21.77
CA GLU A 213 -8.97 13.45 -21.01
C GLU A 213 -10.23 14.29 -21.25
N ASP A 214 -10.10 15.62 -21.31
CA ASP A 214 -11.19 16.55 -21.60
C ASP A 214 -11.85 16.26 -22.95
N ALA A 215 -11.06 15.94 -23.97
CA ALA A 215 -11.56 15.55 -25.29
C ALA A 215 -12.48 14.31 -25.25
N LYS A 216 -12.36 13.44 -24.23
CA LYS A 216 -13.22 12.25 -24.08
C LYS A 216 -14.64 12.58 -23.64
N GLU A 217 -14.87 13.75 -23.05
CA GLU A 217 -16.19 14.20 -22.56
C GLU A 217 -17.13 14.62 -23.70
N LYS A 218 -16.58 14.86 -24.89
CA LYS A 218 -17.35 15.29 -26.08
C LYS A 218 -18.22 16.52 -25.80
N GLY A 219 -17.65 17.53 -25.15
CA GLY A 219 -18.34 18.78 -24.79
C GLY A 219 -19.42 18.58 -23.72
N GLY A 220 -19.10 17.82 -22.66
CA GLY A 220 -20.01 17.56 -21.53
C GLY A 220 -21.09 16.49 -21.78
N LYS A 221 -21.07 15.80 -22.92
CA LYS A 221 -22.02 14.70 -23.22
C LYS A 221 -21.72 13.41 -22.45
N ARG A 222 -20.52 13.29 -21.90
CA ARG A 222 -20.08 12.15 -21.09
C ARG A 222 -19.55 12.66 -19.75
N PRO A 223 -19.68 11.89 -18.67
CA PRO A 223 -19.14 12.26 -17.38
C PRO A 223 -17.62 12.36 -17.44
N SER A 224 -17.08 13.24 -16.60
CA SER A 224 -15.64 13.43 -16.44
C SER A 224 -14.93 12.14 -16.06
N THR A 225 -13.77 11.89 -16.68
CA THR A 225 -13.00 10.67 -16.39
C THR A 225 -12.38 10.77 -15.00
N GLU A 226 -12.12 9.62 -14.38
CA GLU A 226 -11.46 9.56 -13.07
C GLU A 226 -10.05 10.18 -13.10
N LEU A 227 -9.33 10.01 -14.22
CA LEU A 227 -8.02 10.63 -14.43
C LEU A 227 -8.13 12.14 -14.58
N LYS A 228 -9.13 12.66 -15.31
CA LYS A 228 -9.34 14.13 -15.41
C LYS A 228 -9.58 14.75 -14.04
N ARG A 229 -10.49 14.18 -13.25
CA ARG A 229 -10.78 14.64 -11.88
C ARG A 229 -9.53 14.63 -11.00
N SER A 230 -8.72 13.59 -11.10
CA SER A 230 -7.46 13.51 -10.34
C SER A 230 -6.41 14.50 -10.83
N LEU A 231 -6.30 14.72 -12.15
CA LEU A 231 -5.40 15.72 -12.74
C LEU A 231 -5.76 17.14 -12.25
N ILE A 232 -7.04 17.46 -12.21
CA ILE A 232 -7.51 18.74 -11.66
C ILE A 232 -7.13 18.86 -10.20
N SER A 233 -7.42 17.84 -9.38
CA SER A 233 -7.02 17.84 -7.96
C SER A 233 -5.50 18.03 -7.78
N ALA A 234 -4.68 17.43 -8.64
CA ALA A 234 -3.23 17.61 -8.63
C ALA A 234 -2.80 19.03 -9.05
N LEU A 235 -3.42 19.60 -10.09
CA LEU A 235 -3.16 20.98 -10.51
C LEU A 235 -3.55 21.99 -9.43
N GLU A 236 -4.71 21.82 -8.80
CA GLU A 236 -5.16 22.65 -7.67
C GLU A 236 -4.22 22.52 -6.46
N ALA A 237 -3.67 21.33 -6.21
CA ALA A 237 -2.68 21.12 -5.15
C ALA A 237 -1.31 21.75 -5.46
N LEU A 238 -0.87 21.68 -6.72
CA LEU A 238 0.42 22.22 -7.16
C LEU A 238 0.41 23.75 -7.22
N THR A 239 -0.68 24.32 -7.70
CA THR A 239 -0.80 25.76 -8.00
C THR A 239 -1.51 26.56 -6.91
N MET A 240 -2.22 25.88 -6.01
CA MET A 240 -3.12 26.49 -5.02
C MET A 240 -4.27 27.29 -5.67
N GLN A 241 -4.51 27.14 -6.98
CA GLN A 241 -5.58 27.80 -7.71
C GLN A 241 -6.82 26.91 -7.80
N GLN A 242 -8.02 27.50 -7.77
CA GLN A 242 -9.30 26.80 -7.94
C GLN A 242 -9.96 27.20 -9.26
N LEU A 243 -9.51 26.60 -10.36
CA LEU A 243 -10.01 26.93 -11.71
C LEU A 243 -11.11 25.98 -12.21
N GLY A 244 -11.44 24.95 -11.41
CA GLY A 244 -12.49 23.97 -11.69
C GLY A 244 -12.16 23.03 -12.86
N ASP A 245 -13.20 22.43 -13.44
CA ASP A 245 -13.09 21.38 -14.49
C ASP A 245 -12.87 21.93 -15.92
N SER A 246 -12.56 23.23 -16.06
CA SER A 246 -12.41 23.87 -17.37
C SER A 246 -10.98 23.81 -17.88
N LEU A 247 -10.75 23.00 -18.92
CA LEU A 247 -9.46 22.97 -19.63
C LEU A 247 -9.03 24.36 -20.13
N ILE A 248 -10.00 25.16 -20.60
CA ILE A 248 -9.73 26.50 -21.14
C ILE A 248 -9.20 27.43 -20.04
N ASN A 249 -9.78 27.34 -18.84
CA ASN A 249 -9.34 28.14 -17.70
C ASN A 249 -7.90 27.76 -17.31
N TRP A 250 -7.62 26.45 -17.18
CA TRP A 250 -6.29 25.95 -16.86
C TRP A 250 -5.25 26.33 -17.91
N LYS A 251 -5.54 26.18 -19.20
CA LYS A 251 -4.62 26.55 -20.28
C LYS A 251 -4.35 28.04 -20.30
N GLY A 252 -5.40 28.86 -20.31
CA GLY A 252 -5.25 30.31 -20.37
C GLY A 252 -4.58 30.88 -19.14
N TRP A 253 -4.80 30.29 -17.96
CA TRP A 253 -4.07 30.66 -16.75
C TRP A 253 -2.60 30.28 -16.86
N TRP A 254 -2.30 29.02 -17.21
CA TRP A 254 -0.92 28.55 -17.28
C TRP A 254 -0.10 29.31 -18.32
N GLU A 255 -0.65 29.63 -19.50
CA GLU A 255 0.03 30.43 -20.52
C GLU A 255 0.49 31.81 -20.02
N ARG A 256 -0.20 32.41 -19.04
CA ARG A 256 0.17 33.69 -18.44
C ARG A 256 1.16 33.56 -17.28
N GLU A 257 0.93 32.60 -16.40
CA GLU A 257 1.71 32.46 -15.15
C GLU A 257 2.99 31.64 -15.35
N ARG A 258 3.11 30.87 -16.44
CA ARG A 258 4.22 29.93 -16.68
C ARG A 258 5.61 30.54 -16.59
N SER A 259 5.78 31.82 -16.93
CA SER A 259 7.07 32.51 -16.84
C SER A 259 7.44 33.00 -15.44
N GLN A 260 6.49 33.05 -14.50
CA GLN A 260 6.73 33.56 -13.15
C GLN A 260 7.33 32.51 -12.19
N GLY A 261 7.28 31.23 -12.58
CA GLY A 261 7.71 30.12 -11.73
C GLY A 261 6.66 29.72 -10.69
N LEU A 262 6.63 28.44 -10.33
CA LEU A 262 5.56 27.90 -9.45
C LEU A 262 5.71 28.33 -7.98
N LYS A 263 6.92 28.66 -7.53
CA LYS A 263 7.20 29.15 -6.17
C LYS A 263 6.48 30.48 -5.92
N VAL A 264 6.65 31.44 -6.82
CA VAL A 264 5.99 32.76 -6.75
C VAL A 264 4.47 32.62 -6.74
N ILE A 265 3.94 31.82 -7.67
CA ILE A 265 2.49 31.51 -7.76
C ILE A 265 1.93 30.98 -6.42
N ARG A 266 2.69 30.14 -5.71
CA ARG A 266 2.27 29.55 -4.44
C ARG A 266 2.40 30.52 -3.27
N GLU A 267 3.43 31.37 -3.24
CA GLU A 267 3.60 32.38 -2.18
C GLU A 267 2.51 33.45 -2.23
N ASP A 268 2.02 33.77 -3.43
CA ASP A 268 0.94 34.74 -3.64
C ASP A 268 -0.48 34.16 -3.46
N ALA A 269 -0.61 32.83 -3.27
CA ALA A 269 -1.90 32.16 -3.14
C ALA A 269 -2.42 32.17 -1.69
N GLU A 270 -3.71 32.48 -1.51
CA GLU A 270 -4.36 32.40 -0.20
C GLU A 270 -4.41 30.93 0.31
N SER A 271 -3.84 30.68 1.50
CA SER A 271 -3.79 29.34 2.09
C SER A 271 -5.11 28.96 2.74
N HIS A 272 -5.79 27.94 2.22
CA HIS A 272 -6.86 27.25 2.93
C HIS A 272 -6.32 25.96 3.55
N GLU A 273 -5.96 25.99 4.83
CA GLU A 273 -5.73 24.77 5.61
C GLU A 273 -7.08 24.13 5.96
N SER A 274 -7.32 22.91 5.50
CA SER A 274 -8.43 22.08 5.99
C SER A 274 -7.95 21.25 7.17
N THR A 275 -8.56 21.43 8.34
CA THR A 275 -8.33 20.60 9.53
C THR A 275 -9.27 19.41 9.48
N THR A 276 -8.91 18.36 8.76
CA THR A 276 -9.61 17.07 8.84
C THR A 276 -9.27 16.42 10.19
N GLY A 277 -10.24 15.85 10.91
CA GLY A 277 -10.02 15.17 12.21
C GLY A 277 -9.21 13.86 12.15
N LEU A 278 -8.47 13.65 11.06
CA LEU A 278 -7.71 12.44 10.77
C LEU A 278 -6.48 12.29 11.66
N ALA A 279 -6.05 11.05 11.90
CA ALA A 279 -4.81 10.78 12.62
C ALA A 279 -3.60 11.39 11.90
N ARG A 280 -3.67 11.53 10.57
CA ARG A 280 -2.73 12.29 9.74
C ARG A 280 -3.40 13.02 8.59
N PRO A 281 -2.82 14.13 8.11
CA PRO A 281 -3.27 14.78 6.88
C PRO A 281 -3.26 13.82 5.68
N LEU A 282 -4.27 13.94 4.82
CA LEU A 282 -4.29 13.28 3.51
C LEU A 282 -3.22 13.90 2.60
N ASP A 283 -2.76 13.13 1.61
CA ASP A 283 -1.94 13.73 0.54
C ASP A 283 -2.77 14.76 -0.24
N PRO A 284 -2.15 15.74 -0.91
CA PRO A 284 -2.86 16.90 -1.44
C PRO A 284 -3.98 16.55 -2.42
N VAL A 285 -3.80 15.53 -3.27
CA VAL A 285 -4.83 15.04 -4.20
C VAL A 285 -6.00 14.46 -3.43
N ARG A 286 -5.72 13.57 -2.46
CA ARG A 286 -6.77 12.95 -1.64
C ARG A 286 -7.47 13.95 -0.73
N ALA A 287 -6.76 14.92 -0.18
CA ALA A 287 -7.36 15.99 0.63
C ALA A 287 -8.43 16.74 -0.19
N ARG A 288 -8.14 17.04 -1.46
CA ARG A 288 -9.12 17.64 -2.38
C ARG A 288 -10.27 16.70 -2.74
N GLN A 289 -10.00 15.40 -2.94
CA GLN A 289 -11.05 14.41 -3.22
C GLN A 289 -11.96 14.15 -2.01
N PHE A 290 -11.40 14.29 -0.81
CA PHE A 290 -12.13 14.19 0.46
C PHE A 290 -13.14 15.33 0.61
N LEU A 291 -12.82 16.54 0.11
CA LEU A 291 -13.77 17.66 0.10
C LEU A 291 -15.07 17.23 -0.60
N GLY A 292 -16.19 17.36 0.11
CA GLY A 292 -17.52 16.94 -0.32
C GLY A 292 -17.94 15.52 0.07
N LEU A 293 -17.08 14.72 0.72
CA LEU A 293 -17.57 13.54 1.46
C LEU A 293 -18.38 13.96 2.70
N GLU A 294 -18.03 15.10 3.30
CA GLU A 294 -18.77 15.72 4.40
C GLU A 294 -20.18 16.17 3.96
N ASP A 295 -20.38 16.40 2.67
CA ASP A 295 -21.67 16.80 2.07
C ASP A 295 -22.53 15.60 1.62
N LEU A 296 -22.14 14.37 1.95
CA LEU A 296 -22.94 13.18 1.60
C LEU A 296 -24.35 13.29 2.20
N PRO A 297 -25.42 13.05 1.41
CA PRO A 297 -26.78 13.11 1.93
C PRO A 297 -26.95 12.19 3.15
N PRO A 298 -27.65 12.64 4.22
CA PRO A 298 -27.92 11.81 5.39
C PRO A 298 -28.55 10.46 5.02
N GLY A 299 -28.14 9.40 5.71
CA GLY A 299 -28.63 8.03 5.48
C GLY A 299 -27.96 7.29 4.31
N LYS A 300 -26.99 7.91 3.62
CA LYS A 300 -26.15 7.22 2.60
C LYS A 300 -25.15 6.26 3.22
N VAL A 301 -24.64 6.60 4.41
CA VAL A 301 -23.73 5.75 5.18
C VAL A 301 -24.48 5.22 6.40
N LEU A 302 -24.45 3.90 6.57
CA LEU A 302 -25.08 3.20 7.68
C LEU A 302 -24.04 2.40 8.47
N VAL A 303 -24.03 2.57 9.79
CA VAL A 303 -23.25 1.76 10.73
C VAL A 303 -24.20 0.84 11.48
N ILE A 304 -23.90 -0.46 11.46
CA ILE A 304 -24.63 -1.48 12.21
C ILE A 304 -23.78 -1.89 13.40
N LYS A 305 -24.32 -1.72 14.61
CA LYS A 305 -23.63 -2.03 15.86
C LYS A 305 -24.38 -3.06 16.71
N GLY A 306 -23.66 -3.77 17.57
CA GLY A 306 -24.23 -4.61 18.61
C GLY A 306 -24.99 -3.79 19.66
N PRO A 307 -26.01 -4.38 20.32
CA PRO A 307 -26.76 -3.72 21.38
C PRO A 307 -25.92 -3.60 22.66
N ARG A 308 -26.25 -2.65 23.53
CA ARG A 308 -25.64 -2.60 24.87
C ARG A 308 -26.28 -3.64 25.78
N ALA A 309 -25.46 -4.43 26.47
CA ALA A 309 -25.98 -5.44 27.40
C ALA A 309 -26.61 -4.79 28.65
N LYS A 310 -27.54 -5.50 29.30
CA LYS A 310 -28.24 -4.97 30.50
C LYS A 310 -27.30 -4.62 31.66
N ASN A 311 -26.20 -5.34 31.81
CA ASN A 311 -25.16 -5.07 32.80
C ASN A 311 -24.23 -3.89 32.42
N GLY A 312 -24.54 -3.17 31.34
CA GLY A 312 -23.78 -2.01 30.87
C GLY A 312 -22.57 -2.35 30.01
N PHE A 313 -22.24 -3.64 29.80
CA PHE A 313 -21.16 -4.10 28.92
C PHE A 313 -21.40 -3.61 27.49
N ASP A 314 -20.40 -2.90 26.95
CA ASP A 314 -20.38 -2.53 25.55
C ASP A 314 -19.99 -3.74 24.72
N THR A 315 -20.87 -4.11 23.80
CA THR A 315 -20.64 -5.28 22.96
C THR A 315 -19.85 -4.93 21.70
N ASN A 316 -19.60 -3.66 21.41
CA ASN A 316 -18.91 -3.21 20.21
C ASN A 316 -17.41 -3.03 20.51
N TYR A 317 -16.55 -3.47 19.58
CA TYR A 317 -15.11 -3.40 19.77
C TYR A 317 -14.43 -2.30 18.97
N ASP A 318 -15.06 -1.83 17.88
CA ASP A 318 -14.40 -0.99 16.88
C ASP A 318 -14.87 0.47 16.98
N HIS A 319 -16.16 0.64 17.26
CA HIS A 319 -16.84 1.94 17.25
C HIS A 319 -16.55 2.78 16.00
N ILE A 320 -16.76 2.19 14.80
CA ILE A 320 -16.53 2.89 13.52
C ILE A 320 -17.33 4.20 13.45
N GLU A 321 -18.50 4.27 14.09
CA GLU A 321 -19.26 5.50 14.23
C GLU A 321 -18.43 6.65 14.81
N HIS A 322 -17.59 6.42 15.83
CA HIS A 322 -16.75 7.47 16.40
C HIS A 322 -15.66 7.93 15.43
N VAL A 323 -15.14 7.03 14.60
CA VAL A 323 -14.20 7.39 13.52
C VAL A 323 -14.90 8.30 12.52
N LEU A 324 -16.09 7.91 12.04
CA LEU A 324 -16.88 8.69 11.08
C LEU A 324 -17.31 10.05 11.64
N GLU A 325 -17.70 10.12 12.92
CA GLU A 325 -17.99 11.38 13.63
C GLU A 325 -16.75 12.29 13.65
N ARG A 326 -15.59 11.74 14.03
CA ARG A 326 -14.32 12.49 14.08
C ARG A 326 -13.93 13.06 12.72
N ILE A 327 -14.20 12.34 11.63
CA ILE A 327 -13.90 12.80 10.27
C ILE A 327 -15.08 13.47 9.57
N SER A 328 -16.11 13.87 10.33
CA SER A 328 -17.27 14.63 9.86
C SER A 328 -18.05 14.00 8.70
N ILE A 329 -18.14 12.66 8.66
CA ILE A 329 -18.91 11.94 7.66
C ILE A 329 -20.35 11.73 8.15
N PRO A 330 -21.38 12.25 7.44
CA PRO A 330 -22.77 12.02 7.81
C PRO A 330 -23.13 10.55 7.74
N HIS A 331 -23.62 9.98 8.84
CA HIS A 331 -24.01 8.58 8.92
C HIS A 331 -25.20 8.35 9.85
N THR A 332 -25.80 7.17 9.72
CA THR A 332 -26.84 6.68 10.63
C THR A 332 -26.32 5.45 11.35
N VAL A 333 -26.59 5.36 12.65
CA VAL A 333 -26.23 4.19 13.46
C VAL A 333 -27.50 3.43 13.82
N ILE A 334 -27.50 2.11 13.61
CA ILE A 334 -28.59 1.22 14.02
C ILE A 334 -28.04 0.00 14.77
N GLU A 335 -28.88 -0.61 15.60
CA GLU A 335 -28.55 -1.89 16.22
C GLU A 335 -28.84 -3.07 15.29
N LYS A 336 -28.11 -4.18 15.46
CA LYS A 336 -28.30 -5.41 14.67
C LYS A 336 -29.77 -5.85 14.58
N GLY A 337 -30.51 -5.77 15.68
CA GLY A 337 -31.93 -6.16 15.74
C GLY A 337 -32.86 -5.34 14.82
N GLU A 338 -32.48 -4.12 14.43
CA GLU A 338 -33.25 -3.33 13.47
C GLU A 338 -33.25 -3.97 12.08
N VAL A 339 -32.12 -4.55 11.66
CA VAL A 339 -31.97 -5.22 10.37
C VAL A 339 -32.86 -6.47 10.29
N GLU A 340 -33.11 -7.10 11.43
CA GLU A 340 -33.95 -8.30 11.54
C GLU A 340 -35.44 -8.01 11.34
N LYS A 341 -35.88 -6.75 11.52
CA LYS A 341 -37.27 -6.37 11.30
C LYS A 341 -37.67 -6.59 9.84
N SER A 342 -38.86 -7.14 9.61
CA SER A 342 -39.37 -7.39 8.25
C SER A 342 -39.59 -6.09 7.45
N SER A 343 -39.81 -4.97 8.12
CA SER A 343 -39.96 -3.63 7.53
C SER A 343 -38.64 -2.96 7.14
N PHE A 344 -37.50 -3.47 7.60
CA PHE A 344 -36.21 -2.83 7.36
C PHE A 344 -35.78 -2.96 5.89
N SER A 345 -35.22 -1.88 5.34
CA SER A 345 -34.73 -1.81 3.96
C SER A 345 -33.47 -0.99 3.86
N PHE A 346 -32.49 -1.49 3.09
CA PHE A 346 -31.28 -0.74 2.72
C PHE A 346 -31.50 0.25 1.56
N LYS A 347 -32.76 0.56 1.21
CA LYS A 347 -33.07 1.46 0.10
C LYS A 347 -32.49 2.85 0.36
N GLY A 348 -31.65 3.32 -0.56
CA GLY A 348 -31.02 4.64 -0.48
C GLY A 348 -29.66 4.64 0.22
N VAL A 349 -29.30 3.56 0.93
CA VAL A 349 -27.98 3.36 1.55
C VAL A 349 -26.95 3.00 0.47
N ALA A 350 -25.79 3.65 0.51
CA ALA A 350 -24.69 3.44 -0.43
C ALA A 350 -23.53 2.65 0.19
N ALA A 351 -23.28 2.86 1.49
CA ALA A 351 -22.26 2.15 2.26
C ALA A 351 -22.83 1.62 3.58
N VAL A 352 -22.47 0.38 3.93
CA VAL A 352 -22.76 -0.24 5.22
C VAL A 352 -21.44 -0.63 5.89
N PHE A 353 -21.27 -0.18 7.11
CA PHE A 353 -20.24 -0.62 8.04
C PHE A 353 -20.88 -1.52 9.09
N ILE A 354 -20.26 -2.65 9.42
CA ILE A 354 -20.70 -3.51 10.52
C ILE A 354 -19.56 -3.56 11.52
N ASN A 355 -19.80 -3.03 12.72
CA ASN A 355 -18.85 -3.16 13.82
C ASN A 355 -18.72 -4.64 14.19
N CYS A 356 -17.49 -5.11 14.36
CA CYS A 356 -17.19 -6.27 15.17
C CYS A 356 -17.78 -6.05 16.56
N SER A 357 -18.60 -7.02 16.96
CA SER A 357 -19.26 -7.01 18.25
C SER A 357 -19.22 -8.40 18.86
N HIS A 358 -19.54 -8.49 20.14
CA HIS A 358 -19.57 -9.76 20.85
C HIS A 358 -20.64 -10.70 20.28
N ILE A 359 -20.22 -11.81 19.66
CA ILE A 359 -21.12 -12.80 19.04
C ILE A 359 -21.27 -14.09 19.85
N HIS A 360 -20.51 -14.27 20.93
CA HIS A 360 -20.58 -15.45 21.78
C HIS A 360 -21.65 -15.29 22.88
N LYS A 361 -21.99 -16.40 23.55
CA LYS A 361 -22.98 -16.40 24.64
C LYS A 361 -22.35 -15.87 25.92
N PHE A 362 -22.94 -14.84 26.53
CA PHE A 362 -22.47 -14.26 27.79
C PHE A 362 -23.60 -13.94 28.76
N CYS A 363 -23.27 -13.79 30.04
CA CYS A 363 -24.21 -13.36 31.05
C CYS A 363 -24.32 -11.83 31.07
N GLN A 364 -25.54 -11.30 30.98
CA GLN A 364 -25.82 -9.87 31.08
C GLN A 364 -26.50 -9.46 32.41
N ASN A 365 -26.49 -10.33 33.42
CA ASN A 365 -27.07 -10.01 34.73
C ASN A 365 -26.26 -8.87 35.39
N PRO A 366 -26.87 -7.71 35.73
CA PRO A 366 -26.18 -6.57 36.33
C PRO A 366 -25.53 -6.87 37.69
N ASP A 367 -26.06 -7.84 38.43
CA ASP A 367 -25.57 -8.21 39.76
C ASP A 367 -24.36 -9.15 39.70
N HIS A 368 -24.07 -9.70 38.52
CA HIS A 368 -23.00 -10.67 38.33
C HIS A 368 -21.70 -9.99 37.89
N LYS A 369 -20.57 -10.47 38.42
CA LYS A 369 -19.24 -9.97 38.06
C LYS A 369 -18.56 -10.87 37.02
N PRO A 370 -17.77 -10.28 36.10
CA PRO A 370 -16.87 -11.05 35.24
C PRO A 370 -15.83 -11.78 36.10
N GLY A 371 -15.65 -13.08 35.87
CA GLY A 371 -14.62 -13.91 36.51
C GLY A 371 -13.30 -13.90 35.76
N GLU A 372 -12.52 -14.99 35.82
CA GLU A 372 -11.27 -15.10 35.06
C GLU A 372 -11.53 -15.22 33.55
N TYR A 373 -10.56 -14.74 32.77
CA TYR A 373 -10.57 -14.90 31.31
C TYR A 373 -10.43 -16.38 30.96
N THR A 374 -11.38 -16.93 30.20
CA THR A 374 -11.37 -18.35 29.81
C THR A 374 -11.25 -18.56 28.30
N GLY A 375 -10.97 -17.50 27.53
CA GLY A 375 -11.08 -17.50 26.06
C GLY A 375 -12.44 -16.99 25.56
N ASN A 376 -12.60 -16.88 24.24
CA ASN A 376 -13.73 -16.27 23.50
C ASN A 376 -13.98 -14.78 23.85
N ARG A 377 -12.89 -14.03 24.08
CA ARG A 377 -12.82 -12.69 24.69
C ARG A 377 -13.76 -12.47 25.87
N MET A 378 -13.95 -13.50 26.70
CA MET A 378 -14.86 -13.42 27.83
C MET A 378 -14.25 -13.89 29.13
N HIS A 379 -14.68 -13.19 30.17
CA HIS A 379 -14.61 -13.63 31.54
C HIS A 379 -15.77 -14.60 31.80
N ARG A 380 -15.51 -15.78 32.36
CA ARG A 380 -16.62 -16.64 32.82
C ARG A 380 -17.36 -15.90 33.93
N CYS A 381 -18.67 -15.71 33.78
CA CYS A 381 -19.48 -15.10 34.84
C CYS A 381 -19.36 -15.93 36.14
N VAL A 382 -19.02 -15.28 37.25
CA VAL A 382 -18.88 -15.92 38.59
C VAL A 382 -19.92 -15.43 39.59
N GLY A 383 -20.96 -14.73 39.14
CA GLY A 383 -22.06 -14.32 40.00
C GLY A 383 -22.83 -15.52 40.58
N GLU A 384 -23.21 -15.42 41.84
CA GLU A 384 -24.08 -16.40 42.49
C GLU A 384 -25.52 -16.23 42.00
N GLY A 385 -26.20 -17.34 41.68
CA GLY A 385 -27.62 -17.33 41.28
C GLY A 385 -27.86 -17.61 39.79
N ALA A 386 -29.00 -17.17 39.27
CA ALA A 386 -29.41 -17.45 37.90
C ALA A 386 -28.69 -16.53 36.90
N HIS A 387 -28.11 -17.12 35.86
CA HIS A 387 -27.47 -16.38 34.77
C HIS A 387 -28.49 -15.96 33.71
N ASP A 388 -28.46 -14.69 33.28
CA ASP A 388 -29.21 -14.18 32.11
C ASP A 388 -28.30 -14.29 30.88
N GLU A 389 -28.25 -15.46 30.24
CA GLU A 389 -27.42 -15.71 29.07
C GLU A 389 -28.03 -15.15 27.79
N VAL A 390 -27.27 -14.35 27.06
CA VAL A 390 -27.65 -13.78 25.76
C VAL A 390 -26.58 -13.98 24.70
N GLN A 391 -27.01 -13.89 23.43
CA GLN A 391 -26.13 -13.90 22.27
C GLN A 391 -26.65 -12.91 21.24
N PHE A 392 -25.82 -11.93 20.86
CA PHE A 392 -26.21 -10.85 19.93
C PHE A 392 -25.69 -11.08 18.51
N LYS A 393 -25.90 -12.30 18.01
CA LYS A 393 -25.55 -12.68 16.63
C LYS A 393 -26.71 -12.38 15.69
N MET A 394 -26.42 -11.78 14.53
CA MET A 394 -27.42 -11.58 13.47
C MET A 394 -28.04 -12.91 13.03
N ASN A 395 -29.36 -12.89 12.87
CA ASN A 395 -30.06 -14.02 12.29
C ASN A 395 -29.83 -14.13 10.75
N LYS A 396 -30.24 -15.27 10.19
CA LYS A 396 -30.04 -15.56 8.76
C LYS A 396 -30.76 -14.59 7.81
N ASP A 397 -31.94 -14.07 8.20
CA ASP A 397 -32.69 -13.12 7.38
C ASP A 397 -31.97 -11.77 7.26
N ALA A 398 -31.38 -11.28 8.36
CA ALA A 398 -30.55 -10.07 8.34
C ALA A 398 -29.33 -10.24 7.41
N VAL A 399 -28.62 -11.37 7.52
CA VAL A 399 -27.50 -11.68 6.62
C VAL A 399 -27.96 -11.74 5.16
N ASP A 400 -29.11 -12.35 4.87
CA ASP A 400 -29.65 -12.41 3.51
C ASP A 400 -30.03 -11.04 2.95
N LYS A 401 -30.55 -10.12 3.79
CA LYS A 401 -30.78 -8.72 3.40
C LYS A 401 -29.46 -8.02 3.05
N ILE A 402 -28.40 -8.23 3.83
CA ILE A 402 -27.06 -7.68 3.57
C ILE A 402 -26.51 -8.23 2.24
N VAL A 403 -26.61 -9.55 2.00
CA VAL A 403 -26.17 -10.15 0.74
C VAL A 403 -26.91 -9.53 -0.45
N ARG A 404 -28.24 -9.41 -0.39
CA ARG A 404 -29.04 -8.76 -1.45
C ARG A 404 -28.63 -7.31 -1.65
N TYR A 405 -28.39 -6.56 -0.58
CA TYR A 405 -27.93 -5.18 -0.64
C TYR A 405 -26.62 -5.09 -1.44
N VAL A 406 -25.59 -5.87 -1.08
CA VAL A 406 -24.31 -5.87 -1.81
C VAL A 406 -24.51 -6.30 -3.27
N GLU A 407 -25.28 -7.36 -3.50
CA GLU A 407 -25.57 -7.85 -4.86
C GLU A 407 -26.20 -6.79 -5.78
N THR A 408 -26.98 -5.87 -5.22
CA THR A 408 -27.65 -4.78 -5.96
C THR A 408 -26.79 -3.55 -6.20
N GLY A 409 -25.60 -3.47 -5.61
CA GLY A 409 -24.69 -2.33 -5.77
C GLY A 409 -24.14 -1.77 -4.45
N GLY A 410 -24.60 -2.31 -3.32
CA GLY A 410 -24.16 -1.87 -2.00
C GLY A 410 -22.69 -2.15 -1.73
N TYR A 411 -22.06 -1.24 -0.99
CA TYR A 411 -20.69 -1.39 -0.49
C TYR A 411 -20.73 -1.79 0.98
N LEU A 412 -19.99 -2.84 1.34
CA LEU A 412 -19.95 -3.42 2.68
C LEU A 412 -18.53 -3.41 3.23
N PHE A 413 -18.35 -2.84 4.42
CA PHE A 413 -17.11 -2.86 5.19
C PHE A 413 -17.35 -3.64 6.49
N THR A 414 -16.42 -4.54 6.83
CA THR A 414 -16.54 -5.45 7.98
C THR A 414 -15.19 -5.69 8.62
N GLU A 415 -15.19 -5.98 9.93
CA GLU A 415 -13.96 -6.29 10.68
C GLU A 415 -14.08 -7.60 11.48
N ASP A 416 -12.95 -8.28 11.63
CA ASP A 416 -12.74 -9.35 12.62
C ASP A 416 -13.85 -10.41 12.66
N TRP A 417 -14.63 -10.53 13.75
CA TRP A 417 -15.69 -11.53 13.88
C TRP A 417 -16.87 -11.38 12.92
N CYS A 418 -16.98 -10.26 12.21
CA CYS A 418 -17.88 -10.18 11.06
C CYS A 418 -17.55 -11.23 10.00
N LEU A 419 -16.33 -11.76 9.97
CA LEU A 419 -15.96 -12.91 9.15
C LEU A 419 -16.86 -14.12 9.46
N ILE A 420 -17.00 -14.48 10.73
CA ILE A 420 -17.79 -15.63 11.17
C ILE A 420 -19.29 -15.33 11.13
N GLU A 421 -19.69 -14.12 11.52
CA GLU A 421 -21.10 -13.76 11.65
C GLU A 421 -21.77 -13.46 10.30
N VAL A 422 -21.09 -12.76 9.40
CA VAL A 422 -21.68 -12.23 8.18
C VAL A 422 -21.06 -12.86 6.94
N LEU A 423 -19.73 -12.88 6.85
CA LEU A 423 -19.05 -13.26 5.61
C LEU A 423 -19.09 -14.76 5.35
N GLU A 424 -18.84 -15.60 6.35
CA GLU A 424 -18.93 -17.05 6.19
C GLU A 424 -20.37 -17.48 5.91
N ILE A 425 -21.36 -16.84 6.54
CA ILE A 425 -22.78 -17.18 6.34
C ILE A 425 -23.28 -16.70 4.95
N GLY A 426 -23.00 -15.44 4.58
CA GLY A 426 -23.54 -14.82 3.37
C GLY A 426 -22.65 -14.92 2.13
N PHE A 427 -21.34 -15.07 2.32
CA PHE A 427 -20.31 -14.93 1.30
C PHE A 427 -19.25 -16.05 1.34
N SER A 428 -19.52 -17.22 1.94
CA SER A 428 -18.61 -18.39 2.08
C SER A 428 -17.97 -18.91 0.80
N ARG A 429 -18.49 -18.54 -0.38
CA ARG A 429 -17.86 -18.85 -1.67
C ARG A 429 -16.65 -17.98 -1.98
N TYR A 430 -16.45 -16.90 -1.23
CA TYR A 430 -15.32 -15.97 -1.36
C TYR A 430 -14.34 -16.12 -0.20
N LEU A 431 -14.85 -16.13 1.04
CA LEU A 431 -14.04 -16.07 2.24
C LEU A 431 -14.71 -16.88 3.36
N ARG A 432 -13.91 -17.61 4.14
CA ARG A 432 -14.33 -18.34 5.34
C ARG A 432 -13.38 -18.04 6.50
N SER A 433 -13.82 -18.30 7.72
CA SER A 433 -12.91 -18.26 8.86
C SER A 433 -11.98 -19.47 8.83
N GLY A 434 -10.68 -19.22 8.97
CA GLY A 434 -9.66 -20.21 9.25
C GLY A 434 -9.49 -20.42 10.75
N SER A 435 -8.24 -20.59 11.17
CA SER A 435 -7.86 -20.83 12.57
C SER A 435 -8.06 -19.59 13.43
N ALA A 436 -8.39 -19.79 14.71
CA ALA A 436 -8.37 -18.71 15.68
C ALA A 436 -6.92 -18.34 16.00
N LEU A 437 -6.61 -17.04 15.93
CA LEU A 437 -5.26 -16.51 16.14
C LEU A 437 -4.95 -16.35 17.64
N ASP A 438 -3.67 -16.43 18.01
CA ASP A 438 -3.26 -16.17 19.40
C ASP A 438 -3.24 -14.66 19.73
N GLY A 439 -3.34 -13.82 18.70
CA GLY A 439 -3.29 -12.37 18.80
C GLY A 439 -1.87 -11.86 18.98
N GLY A 440 -1.64 -10.61 18.60
CA GLY A 440 -0.29 -10.05 18.58
C GLY A 440 -0.23 -8.73 17.84
N ASP A 441 1.00 -8.24 17.68
CA ASP A 441 1.30 -7.11 16.81
C ASP A 441 2.08 -7.66 15.62
N PHE A 442 1.57 -7.49 14.41
CA PHE A 442 2.08 -8.14 13.21
C PHE A 442 2.58 -7.11 12.20
N GLY A 443 3.78 -7.33 11.67
CA GLY A 443 4.29 -6.57 10.52
C GLY A 443 3.40 -6.77 9.29
N ILE A 444 2.99 -5.67 8.68
CA ILE A 444 2.10 -5.67 7.50
C ILE A 444 2.71 -4.93 6.32
N THR A 445 2.46 -5.45 5.13
CA THR A 445 2.85 -4.82 3.87
C THR A 445 1.71 -4.88 2.86
N PRO A 446 1.68 -3.99 1.86
CA PRO A 446 0.74 -4.16 0.75
C PRO A 446 1.09 -5.45 0.02
N GLU A 447 0.07 -6.19 -0.42
CA GLU A 447 0.28 -7.33 -1.32
C GLU A 447 0.99 -6.85 -2.59
N LYS A 448 1.99 -7.60 -3.06
CA LYS A 448 2.82 -7.20 -4.20
C LYS A 448 1.95 -6.85 -5.42
N GLY A 449 2.13 -5.65 -5.95
CA GLY A 449 1.39 -5.14 -7.11
C GLY A 449 -0.01 -4.63 -6.81
N MET A 450 -0.48 -4.70 -5.56
CA MET A 450 -1.76 -4.13 -5.16
C MET A 450 -1.67 -2.66 -4.80
N THR A 451 -0.47 -2.07 -4.76
CA THR A 451 -0.24 -0.65 -4.48
C THR A 451 -0.96 0.32 -5.44
N SER A 452 -1.33 -0.10 -6.65
CA SER A 452 -2.16 0.69 -7.57
C SER A 452 -3.68 0.53 -7.34
N HIS A 453 -4.08 -0.38 -6.46
CA HIS A 453 -5.48 -0.59 -6.13
C HIS A 453 -6.04 0.66 -5.43
N PRO A 454 -7.20 1.20 -5.82
CA PRO A 454 -7.67 2.47 -5.27
C PRO A 454 -7.90 2.45 -3.75
N LEU A 455 -8.15 1.27 -3.17
CA LEU A 455 -8.25 1.09 -1.71
C LEU A 455 -6.92 1.26 -0.96
N LEU A 456 -5.77 1.06 -1.63
CA LEU A 456 -4.45 1.16 -1.01
C LEU A 456 -3.75 2.50 -1.27
N ARG A 457 -4.39 3.39 -2.02
CA ARG A 457 -3.84 4.71 -2.35
C ARG A 457 -3.61 5.52 -1.07
N GLY A 458 -2.35 5.78 -0.73
CA GLY A 458 -2.00 6.49 0.50
C GLY A 458 -2.23 5.74 1.81
N VAL A 459 -2.47 4.42 1.76
CA VAL A 459 -2.53 3.57 2.97
C VAL A 459 -1.13 3.36 3.55
N PHE A 460 -0.18 2.98 2.70
CA PHE A 460 1.22 2.80 3.08
C PHE A 460 2.02 4.03 2.67
N VAL A 461 2.31 4.89 3.64
CA VAL A 461 3.14 6.08 3.46
C VAL A 461 4.21 6.04 4.56
N PRO A 462 5.51 6.01 4.23
CA PRO A 462 6.55 5.93 5.25
C PRO A 462 6.58 7.16 6.21
N PRO A 463 7.30 7.18 7.35
CA PRO A 463 7.06 8.09 8.46
C PRO A 463 7.97 9.30 8.25
N VAL A 464 7.45 10.35 7.65
CA VAL A 464 8.11 11.65 7.81
C VAL A 464 7.07 12.65 8.23
N ASP A 465 7.40 13.28 9.35
CA ASP A 465 6.69 14.36 10.00
C ASP A 465 6.52 15.55 9.05
N MET A 466 5.28 15.92 8.76
CA MET A 466 4.95 17.10 7.96
C MET A 466 5.44 18.41 8.59
N SER A 467 5.77 18.42 9.89
CA SER A 467 6.36 19.56 10.59
C SER A 467 7.89 19.62 10.50
N ALA A 468 8.58 18.50 10.24
CA ALA A 468 9.98 18.53 9.81
C ALA A 468 10.12 19.14 8.39
N LEU A 469 9.07 19.03 7.56
CA LEU A 469 8.90 19.72 6.28
C LEU A 469 8.45 21.18 6.40
N ARG A 470 8.14 21.67 7.62
CA ARG A 470 7.89 23.10 7.90
C ARG A 470 9.17 23.87 8.27
N ARG A 471 10.37 23.34 8.03
CA ARG A 471 11.56 24.21 8.02
C ARG A 471 11.45 25.18 6.83
N LYS A 472 11.64 26.46 7.18
CA LYS A 472 11.81 27.65 6.34
C LYS A 472 11.96 27.33 4.86
N LYS A 473 10.99 27.86 4.07
CA LYS A 473 11.10 28.30 2.67
C LYS A 473 12.01 27.42 1.81
N TYR A 474 11.43 26.70 0.85
CA TYR A 474 12.15 26.03 -0.24
C TYR A 474 13.41 26.81 -0.68
N ASP A 475 14.56 26.47 -0.12
CA ASP A 475 15.89 26.67 -0.71
C ASP A 475 16.16 25.40 -1.54
N LEU A 476 15.23 25.10 -2.45
CA LEU A 476 15.67 24.65 -3.75
C LEU A 476 16.33 25.90 -4.29
N ASP A 477 17.66 25.93 -4.31
CA ASP A 477 18.42 26.90 -5.06
C ASP A 477 18.04 26.73 -6.53
N ASP A 478 16.89 27.27 -6.89
CA ASP A 478 16.47 27.62 -8.24
C ASP A 478 17.16 28.95 -8.63
N GLU A 479 18.30 29.29 -8.01
CA GLU A 479 19.18 30.36 -8.52
C GLU A 479 19.75 29.99 -9.91
N ASP A 480 19.62 28.72 -10.33
CA ASP A 480 20.00 28.25 -11.67
C ASP A 480 18.87 28.36 -12.74
N ASP A 481 17.64 28.77 -12.39
CA ASP A 481 16.57 29.01 -13.39
C ASP A 481 16.64 30.45 -14.00
N ASP A 482 17.68 31.21 -13.65
CA ASP A 482 18.01 32.55 -14.17
C ASP A 482 19.00 32.52 -15.35
N ASP A 483 19.37 31.35 -15.89
CA ASP A 483 20.05 31.28 -17.17
C ASP A 483 19.01 31.39 -18.31
N ASP A 484 19.18 32.40 -19.17
CA ASP A 484 18.43 32.75 -20.39
C ASP A 484 18.28 31.60 -21.44
N ALA A 485 18.49 30.34 -21.05
CA ALA A 485 18.19 29.17 -21.86
C ALA A 485 16.68 29.08 -22.13
N LYS A 486 16.32 29.10 -23.41
CA LYS A 486 14.95 28.95 -23.88
C LYS A 486 14.39 27.58 -23.47
N TYR A 487 13.63 27.55 -22.38
CA TYR A 487 12.93 26.35 -21.89
C TYR A 487 12.14 25.65 -23.01
N ASP A 488 12.51 24.41 -23.32
CA ASP A 488 11.84 23.59 -24.35
C ASP A 488 11.15 22.38 -23.70
N PRO A 489 9.80 22.39 -23.57
CA PRO A 489 9.06 21.27 -22.98
C PRO A 489 9.18 19.96 -23.79
N ALA A 490 9.68 20.01 -25.03
CA ALA A 490 9.91 18.83 -25.84
C ALA A 490 11.19 18.07 -25.44
N GLN A 491 12.18 18.75 -24.85
CA GLN A 491 13.45 18.14 -24.46
C GLN A 491 13.35 17.37 -23.14
N GLU A 492 14.04 16.24 -23.05
CA GLU A 492 14.09 15.43 -21.82
C GLU A 492 15.03 16.08 -20.78
N ASP A 493 16.04 16.82 -21.26
CA ASP A 493 17.10 17.44 -20.46
C ASP A 493 17.17 18.92 -20.83
N ASP A 494 16.50 19.76 -20.04
CA ASP A 494 16.63 21.21 -20.14
C ASP A 494 17.96 21.63 -19.47
N PRO A 495 18.76 22.53 -20.05
CA PRO A 495 19.92 23.10 -19.37
C PRO A 495 19.59 23.74 -18.00
N GLY A 496 18.39 24.29 -17.79
CA GLY A 496 17.96 24.75 -16.45
C GLY A 496 17.57 23.62 -15.49
N ASP A 497 17.41 22.39 -16.01
CA ASP A 497 17.13 21.19 -15.20
C ASP A 497 18.41 20.50 -14.70
N VAL A 498 19.61 20.86 -15.16
CA VAL A 498 20.87 20.36 -14.58
C VAL A 498 21.33 21.30 -13.47
N ASP A 499 21.47 20.74 -12.27
CA ASP A 499 22.14 21.39 -11.13
C ASP A 499 23.63 21.56 -11.51
N LEU A 500 23.98 22.74 -12.02
CA LEU A 500 25.30 23.00 -12.63
C LEU A 500 26.42 23.03 -11.58
N ASP A 501 26.06 23.19 -10.30
CA ASP A 501 27.00 23.24 -9.19
C ASP A 501 27.37 21.86 -8.64
N ARG A 502 26.71 20.79 -9.09
CA ARG A 502 27.05 19.42 -8.67
C ARG A 502 28.28 18.82 -9.37
N GLY A 503 29.24 19.67 -9.74
CA GLY A 503 30.53 19.33 -10.34
C GLY A 503 31.69 20.26 -9.99
N LYS A 504 31.47 21.32 -9.18
CA LYS A 504 32.57 22.16 -8.69
C LYS A 504 32.73 21.94 -7.19
N THR A 505 33.65 21.06 -6.82
CA THR A 505 34.27 21.17 -5.50
C THR A 505 34.94 22.53 -5.44
N GLY A 506 34.31 23.48 -4.76
CA GLY A 506 34.88 24.78 -4.46
C GLY A 506 36.19 24.55 -3.71
N VAL A 507 37.32 24.74 -4.38
CA VAL A 507 38.62 24.91 -3.72
C VAL A 507 38.63 26.34 -3.18
N GLY A 508 37.99 26.54 -2.02
CA GLY A 508 37.85 27.81 -1.34
C GLY A 508 38.43 27.72 0.08
N ASN A 509 39.45 28.54 0.32
CA ASN A 509 40.28 28.68 1.51
C ASN A 509 39.61 28.43 2.89
N SER A 510 40.25 27.54 3.65
CA SER A 510 40.53 27.59 5.09
C SER A 510 39.69 28.50 6.01
N ASP A 511 39.03 27.81 6.95
CA ASP A 511 38.91 28.13 8.39
C ASP A 511 37.70 28.87 8.94
N LEU A 512 36.69 29.23 8.16
CA LEU A 512 35.40 29.69 8.72
C LEU A 512 34.26 29.18 7.83
N ASP A 513 33.28 28.52 8.44
CA ASP A 513 32.16 27.77 7.84
C ASP A 513 32.53 26.33 7.41
N ALA A 514 32.66 25.46 8.43
CA ALA A 514 32.43 24.04 8.20
C ALA A 514 31.02 23.89 7.59
N PRO A 515 30.86 23.23 6.42
CA PRO A 515 29.53 22.89 5.94
C PRO A 515 28.89 22.03 7.02
N GLU A 516 27.77 22.49 7.58
CA GLU A 516 26.93 21.65 8.42
C GLU A 516 26.65 20.37 7.62
N GLU A 517 27.06 19.22 8.17
CA GLU A 517 26.72 17.92 7.61
C GLU A 517 25.21 17.89 7.40
N ILE A 518 24.78 17.98 6.15
CA ILE A 518 23.41 17.74 5.78
C ILE A 518 23.15 16.28 6.16
N GLU A 519 22.47 16.07 7.29
CA GLU A 519 21.85 14.78 7.62
C GLU A 519 20.87 14.46 6.48
N ASP A 520 21.35 13.68 5.51
CA ASP A 520 20.55 13.11 4.42
C ASP A 520 19.36 12.43 5.11
N PRO A 521 18.11 12.86 4.87
CA PRO A 521 16.98 12.49 5.71
C PRO A 521 16.93 10.98 5.80
N ASP A 522 17.12 10.47 7.02
CA ASP A 522 17.10 9.05 7.34
C ASP A 522 16.02 8.37 6.49
N ILE A 523 16.39 7.34 5.73
CA ILE A 523 15.43 6.36 5.21
C ILE A 523 14.84 5.68 6.45
N ARG A 524 13.93 6.36 7.15
CA ARG A 524 13.12 5.77 8.20
C ARG A 524 12.12 4.89 7.50
N LEU A 525 12.35 3.59 7.58
CA LEU A 525 11.35 2.58 7.25
C LEU A 525 10.22 2.73 8.29
N VAL A 526 8.97 3.04 7.90
CA VAL A 526 7.88 2.65 8.81
C VAL A 526 7.83 1.16 8.67
N GLU A 527 8.11 0.49 9.76
CA GLU A 527 7.58 -0.83 9.95
C GLU A 527 6.12 -0.68 10.35
N HIS A 528 5.21 -0.89 9.40
CA HIS A 528 3.78 -0.82 9.70
C HIS A 528 3.40 -2.10 10.43
N ARG A 529 2.79 -1.95 11.60
CA ARG A 529 2.42 -3.08 12.45
C ARG A 529 0.98 -2.95 12.91
N TRP A 530 0.18 -3.99 12.70
CA TRP A 530 -1.21 -3.98 13.11
C TRP A 530 -1.43 -4.90 14.30
N LYS A 531 -2.12 -4.35 15.30
CA LYS A 531 -2.59 -5.14 16.43
C LYS A 531 -3.75 -6.01 15.98
N ILE A 532 -3.58 -7.32 16.02
CA ILE A 532 -4.64 -8.29 15.78
C ILE A 532 -4.97 -8.93 17.12
N ASP A 533 -6.23 -8.90 17.48
CA ASP A 533 -6.65 -9.38 18.78
C ASP A 533 -6.66 -10.91 18.84
N LYS A 534 -6.51 -11.44 20.05
CA LYS A 534 -6.65 -12.88 20.28
C LYS A 534 -8.02 -13.37 19.83
N GLU A 535 -8.04 -14.56 19.24
CA GLU A 535 -9.21 -15.24 18.66
C GLU A 535 -9.84 -14.52 17.46
N SER A 536 -9.13 -13.57 16.86
CA SER A 536 -9.46 -13.13 15.52
C SER A 536 -9.37 -14.33 14.56
N PRO A 537 -10.35 -14.53 13.66
CA PRO A 537 -10.35 -15.64 12.72
C PRO A 537 -9.44 -15.32 11.55
N SER A 538 -8.46 -16.18 11.27
CA SER A 538 -7.66 -16.05 10.05
C SER A 538 -8.53 -16.15 8.80
N MET A 539 -8.03 -15.66 7.66
CA MET A 539 -8.81 -15.56 6.43
C MET A 539 -8.54 -16.74 5.48
N ASP A 540 -9.48 -17.68 5.39
CA ASP A 540 -9.43 -18.76 4.41
C ASP A 540 -10.09 -18.32 3.08
N ILE A 541 -9.26 -18.01 2.09
CA ILE A 541 -9.68 -17.46 0.79
C ILE A 541 -10.16 -18.58 -0.14
N GLN A 542 -11.45 -18.54 -0.50
CA GLN A 542 -12.11 -19.56 -1.31
C GLN A 542 -12.21 -19.23 -2.80
N SER A 543 -11.93 -17.98 -3.19
CA SER A 543 -12.12 -17.53 -4.56
C SER A 543 -10.97 -16.66 -5.08
N LYS A 544 -10.58 -16.89 -6.33
CA LYS A 544 -9.66 -16.03 -7.09
C LYS A 544 -10.19 -14.60 -7.31
N LYS A 545 -11.47 -14.35 -7.03
CA LYS A 545 -12.06 -13.00 -7.05
C LYS A 545 -11.73 -12.18 -5.82
N VAL A 546 -11.27 -12.83 -4.73
CA VAL A 546 -10.76 -12.16 -3.56
C VAL A 546 -9.37 -11.65 -3.86
N GLN A 547 -9.19 -10.36 -3.66
CA GLN A 547 -7.92 -9.67 -3.77
C GLN A 547 -7.42 -9.40 -2.36
N VAL A 548 -6.24 -9.93 -2.04
CA VAL A 548 -5.52 -9.55 -0.83
C VAL A 548 -5.00 -8.14 -1.04
N LEU A 549 -5.33 -7.24 -0.13
CA LEU A 549 -4.86 -5.86 -0.15
C LEU A 549 -3.61 -5.73 0.72
N ILE A 550 -3.69 -6.29 1.92
CA ILE A 550 -2.63 -6.23 2.94
C ILE A 550 -2.33 -7.65 3.38
N ASP A 551 -1.04 -7.97 3.46
CA ASP A 551 -0.53 -9.28 3.81
C ASP A 551 0.55 -9.15 4.91
N SER A 552 0.75 -10.24 5.66
CA SER A 552 1.73 -10.36 6.73
C SER A 552 2.46 -11.69 6.66
N GLU A 553 3.79 -11.63 6.50
CA GLU A 553 4.64 -12.82 6.54
C GLU A 553 4.70 -13.43 7.95
N GLU A 554 4.68 -12.59 8.98
CA GLU A 554 4.64 -13.01 10.39
C GLU A 554 3.36 -13.83 10.66
N LEU A 555 2.19 -13.32 10.25
CA LEU A 555 0.92 -14.03 10.41
C LEU A 555 0.91 -15.35 9.64
N ARG A 556 1.45 -15.36 8.43
CA ARG A 556 1.57 -16.59 7.62
C ARG A 556 2.43 -17.65 8.29
N LYS A 557 3.51 -17.25 8.98
CA LYS A 557 4.35 -18.17 9.75
C LYS A 557 3.63 -18.73 10.97
N GLU A 558 2.75 -17.94 11.59
CA GLU A 558 1.95 -18.35 12.75
C GLU A 558 0.83 -19.33 12.39
N CYS A 559 -0.03 -18.99 11.42
CA CYS A 559 -1.25 -19.75 11.16
C CYS A 559 -1.36 -20.36 9.76
N GLY A 560 -0.41 -20.08 8.86
CA GLY A 560 -0.42 -20.55 7.47
C GLY A 560 -1.15 -19.60 6.50
N GLU A 561 -1.94 -18.65 6.99
CA GLU A 561 -2.58 -17.60 6.19
C GLU A 561 -1.95 -16.23 6.46
N GLY A 562 -1.66 -15.45 5.42
CA GLY A 562 -1.02 -14.13 5.56
C GLY A 562 -1.94 -12.93 5.38
N ALA A 563 -3.16 -13.13 4.85
CA ALA A 563 -4.03 -12.02 4.49
C ALA A 563 -4.52 -11.28 5.75
N VAL A 564 -4.40 -9.95 5.75
CA VAL A 564 -4.83 -9.06 6.84
C VAL A 564 -5.98 -8.14 6.42
N ALA A 565 -6.03 -7.75 5.15
CA ALA A 565 -7.17 -7.05 4.57
C ALA A 565 -7.45 -7.57 3.16
N VAL A 566 -8.72 -7.78 2.83
CA VAL A 566 -9.16 -8.29 1.52
C VAL A 566 -10.33 -7.51 0.95
N THR A 567 -10.48 -7.53 -0.36
CA THR A 567 -11.69 -7.04 -1.05
C THR A 567 -12.13 -8.00 -2.14
N PHE A 568 -13.44 -8.02 -2.42
CA PHE A 568 -13.98 -8.75 -3.56
C PHE A 568 -15.26 -8.11 -4.12
N PRO A 569 -15.47 -8.18 -5.44
CA PRO A 569 -16.73 -7.76 -6.05
C PRO A 569 -17.81 -8.83 -5.90
N VAL A 570 -19.04 -8.39 -5.63
CA VAL A 570 -20.23 -9.25 -5.57
C VAL A 570 -21.32 -8.64 -6.46
N LYS A 571 -21.49 -9.22 -7.66
CA LYS A 571 -22.34 -8.66 -8.72
C LYS A 571 -22.01 -7.18 -8.96
N LYS A 572 -22.87 -6.25 -8.53
CA LYS A 572 -22.68 -4.80 -8.70
C LYS A 572 -22.01 -4.12 -7.51
N GLY A 573 -21.97 -4.77 -6.34
CA GLY A 573 -21.38 -4.20 -5.12
C GLY A 573 -20.00 -4.76 -4.82
N ARG A 574 -19.49 -4.39 -3.64
CA ARG A 574 -18.15 -4.73 -3.17
C ARG A 574 -18.14 -4.97 -1.67
N VAL A 575 -17.31 -5.91 -1.24
CA VAL A 575 -17.02 -6.19 0.16
C VAL A 575 -15.56 -5.87 0.45
N ILE A 576 -15.30 -5.29 1.62
CA ILE A 576 -13.98 -5.18 2.25
C ILE A 576 -14.06 -5.84 3.63
N HIS A 577 -13.00 -6.58 3.97
CA HIS A 577 -12.83 -7.17 5.27
C HIS A 577 -11.41 -6.92 5.80
N VAL A 578 -11.31 -6.59 7.09
CA VAL A 578 -10.06 -6.28 7.79
C VAL A 578 -10.00 -7.08 9.10
N LEU A 579 -8.85 -7.68 9.43
CA LEU A 579 -8.70 -8.45 10.68
C LEU A 579 -8.51 -7.60 11.92
N SER A 580 -7.93 -6.41 11.76
CA SER A 580 -7.65 -5.49 12.87
C SER A 580 -8.86 -4.57 13.15
N HIS A 581 -8.79 -3.84 14.25
CA HIS A 581 -9.83 -2.92 14.71
C HIS A 581 -9.35 -1.46 14.64
N PHE A 582 -10.26 -0.54 14.34
CA PHE A 582 -10.02 0.89 14.52
C PHE A 582 -9.75 1.25 15.99
N GLY A 583 -8.89 2.24 16.22
CA GLY A 583 -8.58 2.78 17.55
C GLY A 583 -7.75 1.85 18.46
N LYS A 584 -7.30 0.69 17.96
CA LYS A 584 -6.45 -0.25 18.71
C LYS A 584 -4.98 -0.24 18.29
N GLN A 585 -4.60 0.62 17.35
CA GLN A 585 -3.24 0.63 16.83
C GLN A 585 -2.24 1.26 17.81
N SER A 586 -1.02 0.73 17.82
CA SER A 586 0.05 1.15 18.73
C SER A 586 0.72 2.46 18.34
N SER A 587 0.49 2.95 17.12
CA SER A 587 1.09 4.18 16.61
C SER A 587 0.13 4.96 15.71
N SER A 588 0.36 6.28 15.59
CA SER A 588 -0.39 7.13 14.65
C SER A 588 -0.20 6.73 13.20
N ASP A 589 0.96 6.15 12.85
CA ASP A 589 1.23 5.64 11.51
C ASP A 589 0.30 4.47 11.18
N ASN A 590 0.19 3.53 12.12
CA ASN A 590 -0.66 2.35 11.98
C ASN A 590 -2.14 2.74 12.00
N GLU A 591 -2.55 3.67 12.88
CA GLU A 591 -3.92 4.21 12.87
C GLU A 591 -4.26 4.92 11.55
N ALA A 592 -3.33 5.71 11.01
CA ALA A 592 -3.53 6.36 9.71
C ALA A 592 -3.67 5.36 8.57
N THR A 593 -2.99 4.20 8.61
CA THR A 593 -3.12 3.20 7.54
C THR A 593 -4.53 2.62 7.45
N ILE A 594 -5.14 2.25 8.59
CA ILE A 594 -6.50 1.70 8.60
C ILE A 594 -7.56 2.78 8.32
N GLU A 595 -7.37 4.01 8.83
CA GLU A 595 -8.22 5.17 8.48
C GLU A 595 -8.21 5.48 6.97
N ASN A 596 -7.02 5.48 6.35
CA ASN A 596 -6.89 5.73 4.92
C ASN A 596 -7.60 4.67 4.07
N LEU A 597 -7.61 3.41 4.53
CA LEU A 597 -8.36 2.34 3.88
C LEU A 597 -9.88 2.62 3.92
N LEU A 598 -10.39 3.09 5.06
CA LEU A 598 -11.79 3.50 5.22
C LEU A 598 -12.15 4.69 4.32
N ILE A 599 -11.29 5.70 4.27
CA ILE A 599 -11.50 6.89 3.41
C ILE A 599 -11.55 6.48 1.94
N ASN A 600 -10.60 5.65 1.50
CA ASN A 600 -10.57 5.18 0.12
C ASN A 600 -11.82 4.37 -0.23
N PHE A 601 -12.38 3.62 0.72
CA PHE A 601 -13.67 2.95 0.55
C PHE A 601 -14.82 3.96 0.36
N LEU A 602 -14.91 5.00 1.20
CA LEU A 602 -15.93 6.05 1.07
C LEU A 602 -15.80 6.83 -0.24
N LEU A 603 -14.58 7.12 -0.68
CA LEU A 603 -14.32 7.77 -1.98
C LEU A 603 -14.86 6.92 -3.14
N GLN A 604 -14.68 5.59 -3.09
CA GLN A 604 -15.28 4.71 -4.10
C GLN A 604 -16.81 4.70 -4.06
N VAL A 605 -17.39 4.77 -2.86
CA VAL A 605 -18.86 4.86 -2.68
C VAL A 605 -19.39 6.11 -3.34
N ARG A 606 -18.77 7.27 -3.11
CA ARG A 606 -19.14 8.54 -3.73
C ARG A 606 -19.05 8.48 -5.25
N ILE A 607 -17.91 8.01 -5.79
CA ILE A 607 -17.70 7.88 -7.24
C ILE A 607 -18.78 6.99 -7.89
N GLN A 608 -19.27 5.98 -7.16
CA GLN A 608 -20.31 5.10 -7.64
C GLN A 608 -21.72 5.67 -7.46
N ALA A 609 -21.97 6.49 -6.44
CA ALA A 609 -23.23 7.17 -6.23
C ALA A 609 -23.49 8.28 -7.27
N ASP A 610 -22.42 8.88 -7.81
CA ASP A 610 -22.48 9.90 -8.87
C ASP A 610 -22.72 9.32 -10.28
N LYS A 611 -22.71 7.99 -10.45
CA LYS A 611 -23.00 7.28 -11.72
C LYS A 611 -24.42 6.77 -11.77
#